data_AF-A0A8H7TLL1-F1
#
_entry.id   AF-A0A8H7TLL1-F1
#
_cell.length_a   1.000
_cell.length_b   1.000
_cell.length_c   1.000
_cell.angle_alpha   90.00
_cell.angle_beta   90.00
_cell.angle_gamma   90.00
#
_symmetry.space_group_name_H-M   'P 1'
#
loop_
_entity.id
_entity.type
_entity.pdbx_description
1 polymer ?
#
loop_
_entity_poly.entity_id
_entity_poly.type
_entity_poly.pdbx_seq_one_letter_code
_entity_poly.pdbx_strand_id
1 'polypeptide(L)'
;MTGQYSSSDYFPGVDLFTLEFTEMTRLLNTSAEITTHQVFTLEGLSTALPVLKTWGTSLFQLHDEEQDRQALLAAQVEVLDKLEYLDGAIVASLIHAEHVEKRIETYRQLIYHLMAQKASRTNLEVAKSSAVIAKSAKEDSAVMRQIALETKRDSSAMKTIAMLTMFFLPGTFVAAIFAMPVFEWDGTGTPAIKSGFKRYWAITVPLTVTVFLIWGAATLLPWRSWVGERLGKKTRFVTSERFLDELEDGGRNVLKCQLRSERKT
;
A
#
# COMPACT_ATOMS: atom_id res chain seq x y z
N MET A 1 8.08 -2.99 -49.13
CA MET A 1 7.31 -1.78 -48.78
C MET A 1 6.24 -2.18 -47.76
N THR A 2 6.61 -2.26 -46.48
CA THR A 2 5.66 -2.46 -45.38
C THR A 2 5.58 -1.15 -44.63
N GLY A 3 4.65 -0.29 -45.05
CA GLY A 3 4.39 0.97 -44.38
C GLY A 3 3.78 0.69 -43.00
N GLN A 4 4.61 0.66 -41.97
CA GLN A 4 4.15 0.80 -40.59
C GLN A 4 3.64 2.23 -40.44
N TYR A 5 2.31 2.37 -40.49
CA TYR A 5 1.64 3.61 -40.13
C TYR A 5 1.88 3.87 -38.64
N SER A 6 2.80 4.79 -38.33
CA SER A 6 2.98 5.35 -37.00
C SER A 6 1.84 6.33 -36.74
N SER A 7 0.86 5.94 -35.91
CA SER A 7 -0.31 6.74 -35.53
C SER A 7 0.01 7.95 -34.63
N SER A 8 1.28 8.34 -34.58
CA SER A 8 1.84 9.32 -33.64
C SER A 8 1.64 10.79 -34.07
N ASP A 9 1.37 11.06 -35.35
CA ASP A 9 1.51 12.42 -35.90
C ASP A 9 0.21 13.23 -35.97
N TYR A 10 -0.95 12.63 -35.66
CA TYR A 10 -2.26 13.28 -35.83
C TYR A 10 -3.02 13.58 -34.54
N PHE A 11 -2.59 13.03 -33.41
CA PHE A 11 -3.16 13.35 -32.11
C PHE A 11 -2.05 13.93 -31.23
N PRO A 12 -2.15 15.20 -30.75
CA PRO A 12 -1.28 15.64 -29.66
C PRO A 12 -1.44 14.60 -28.56
N GLY A 13 -0.33 14.07 -28.04
CA GLY A 13 -0.32 12.98 -27.08
C GLY A 13 -1.05 13.36 -25.80
N VAL A 14 -2.38 13.29 -25.82
CA VAL A 14 -3.22 13.38 -24.64
C VAL A 14 -2.91 12.11 -23.87
N ASP A 15 -2.17 12.28 -22.79
CA ASP A 15 -1.91 11.18 -21.88
C ASP A 15 -3.24 10.74 -21.28
N LEU A 16 -3.83 9.69 -21.89
CA LEU A 16 -5.11 9.11 -21.50
C LEU A 16 -5.12 8.71 -20.02
N PHE A 17 -3.96 8.56 -19.38
CA PHE A 17 -3.82 8.19 -17.98
C PHE A 17 -3.85 9.37 -17.02
N THR A 18 -3.72 10.61 -17.51
CA THR A 18 -3.91 11.83 -16.71
C THR A 18 -5.35 12.32 -16.66
N LEU A 19 -6.23 11.75 -17.50
CA LEU A 19 -7.65 12.07 -17.50
C LEU A 19 -8.32 11.72 -16.16
N GLU A 20 -9.18 12.62 -15.69
CA GLU A 20 -9.98 12.44 -14.49
C GLU A 20 -11.24 11.63 -14.82
N PHE A 21 -11.12 10.31 -14.74
CA PHE A 21 -12.21 9.39 -15.08
C PHE A 21 -13.46 9.55 -14.21
N THR A 22 -13.29 9.97 -12.95
CA THR A 22 -14.40 10.27 -12.04
C THR A 22 -15.27 11.40 -12.58
N GLU A 23 -14.64 12.49 -13.03
CA GLU A 23 -15.36 13.65 -13.56
C GLU A 23 -16.02 13.31 -14.89
N MET A 24 -15.33 12.59 -15.78
CA MET A 24 -15.93 12.12 -17.03
C MET A 24 -17.15 11.21 -16.78
N THR A 25 -17.07 10.31 -15.79
CA THR A 25 -18.21 9.43 -15.44
C THR A 25 -19.37 10.24 -14.85
N ARG A 26 -19.07 11.25 -14.03
CA ARG A 26 -20.08 12.15 -13.45
C ARG A 26 -20.81 12.93 -14.53
N LEU A 27 -20.07 13.55 -15.45
CA LEU A 27 -20.63 14.27 -16.59
C LEU A 27 -21.46 13.35 -17.49
N LEU A 28 -20.97 12.14 -17.75
CA LEU A 28 -21.71 11.15 -18.52
C LEU A 28 -23.04 10.79 -17.85
N ASN A 29 -23.01 10.54 -16.54
CA ASN A 29 -24.19 10.13 -15.79
C ASN A 29 -25.24 11.26 -15.75
N THR A 30 -24.82 12.51 -15.55
CA THR A 30 -25.71 13.66 -15.65
C THR A 30 -26.27 13.84 -17.06
N SER A 31 -25.45 13.65 -18.10
CA SER A 31 -25.92 13.73 -19.48
C SER A 31 -26.93 12.61 -19.80
N ALA A 32 -26.71 11.40 -19.28
CA ALA A 32 -27.63 10.27 -19.44
C ALA A 32 -29.00 10.60 -18.83
N GLU A 33 -29.01 11.10 -17.59
CA GLU A 33 -30.24 11.47 -16.87
C GLU A 33 -31.05 12.53 -17.62
N ILE A 34 -30.38 13.56 -18.15
CA ILE A 34 -31.03 14.59 -18.97
C ILE A 34 -31.61 13.99 -20.25
N THR A 35 -30.85 13.13 -20.96
CA THR A 35 -31.31 12.49 -22.19
C THR A 35 -32.51 11.59 -21.93
N THR A 36 -32.50 10.76 -20.88
CA THR A 36 -33.62 9.90 -20.51
C THR A 36 -34.88 10.73 -20.23
N HIS A 37 -34.75 11.84 -19.51
CA HIS A 37 -35.89 12.74 -19.28
C HIS A 37 -36.41 13.33 -20.60
N GLN A 38 -35.52 13.75 -21.51
CA GLN A 38 -35.93 14.28 -22.81
C GLN A 38 -36.65 13.23 -23.67
N VAL A 39 -36.13 12.00 -23.73
CA VAL A 39 -36.79 10.87 -24.42
C VAL A 39 -38.20 10.65 -23.89
N PHE A 40 -38.36 10.57 -22.56
CA PHE A 40 -39.66 10.40 -21.94
C PHE A 40 -40.66 11.51 -22.31
N THR A 41 -40.21 12.77 -22.31
CA THR A 41 -41.09 13.88 -22.70
C THR A 41 -41.47 13.84 -24.19
N LEU A 42 -40.55 13.45 -25.07
CA LEU A 42 -40.81 13.33 -26.51
C LEU A 42 -41.75 12.17 -26.81
N GLU A 43 -41.62 11.05 -26.12
CA GLU A 43 -42.50 9.88 -26.24
C GLU A 43 -43.93 10.18 -25.73
N GLY A 44 -44.03 10.97 -24.65
CA GLY A 44 -45.32 11.50 -24.19
C GLY A 44 -45.98 12.42 -25.24
N LEU A 45 -45.21 13.32 -25.85
CA LEU A 45 -45.70 14.21 -26.91
C LEU A 45 -46.09 13.44 -28.18
N SER A 46 -45.32 12.44 -28.61
CA SER A 46 -45.65 11.60 -29.77
C SER A 46 -46.93 10.79 -29.54
N THR A 47 -47.22 10.41 -28.29
CA THR A 47 -48.46 9.70 -27.96
C THR A 47 -49.68 10.62 -27.90
N ALA A 48 -49.51 11.88 -27.50
CA ALA A 48 -50.60 12.85 -27.40
C ALA A 48 -51.04 13.44 -28.76
N LEU A 49 -50.12 13.59 -29.72
CA LEU A 49 -50.42 14.17 -31.03
C LEU A 49 -51.50 13.43 -31.83
N PRO A 50 -51.50 12.08 -31.92
CA PRO A 50 -52.54 11.32 -32.61
C PRO A 50 -53.94 11.53 -32.02
N VAL A 51 -54.04 11.68 -30.69
CA VAL A 51 -55.30 11.98 -30.01
C VAL A 51 -55.81 13.35 -30.43
N LEU A 52 -54.91 14.35 -30.49
CA LEU A 52 -55.25 15.71 -30.92
C LEU A 52 -55.69 15.77 -32.40
N LYS A 53 -55.01 15.00 -33.27
CA LYS A 53 -55.38 14.81 -34.68
C LYS A 53 -56.80 14.25 -34.80
N THR A 54 -57.11 13.20 -34.03
CA THR A 54 -58.42 12.53 -34.03
C THR A 54 -59.54 13.44 -33.48
N TRP A 55 -59.24 14.21 -32.43
CA TRP A 55 -60.18 15.16 -31.85
C TRP A 55 -60.50 16.30 -32.81
N GLY A 56 -59.47 16.84 -33.49
CA GLY A 56 -59.62 17.85 -34.54
C GLY A 56 -60.49 17.38 -35.72
N THR A 57 -60.41 16.09 -36.10
CA THR A 57 -61.30 15.51 -37.13
C THR A 57 -62.75 15.35 -36.66
N SER A 58 -62.98 15.16 -35.36
CA SER A 58 -64.30 14.87 -34.79
C SER A 58 -65.13 16.13 -34.51
N LEU A 59 -64.49 17.23 -34.09
CA LEU A 59 -65.13 18.50 -33.73
C LEU A 59 -65.98 19.11 -34.87
N PHE A 60 -65.65 18.80 -36.11
CA PHE A 60 -66.28 19.37 -37.30
C PHE A 60 -67.53 18.64 -37.78
N GLN A 61 -67.72 17.39 -37.36
CA GLN A 61 -68.94 16.65 -37.70
C GLN A 61 -70.20 17.24 -37.01
N LEU A 62 -70.02 18.23 -36.12
CA LEU A 62 -71.06 18.83 -35.29
C LEU A 62 -71.54 20.22 -35.77
N HIS A 63 -71.02 20.78 -36.86
CA HIS A 63 -71.34 22.16 -37.31
C HIS A 63 -72.28 22.18 -38.54
N ASP A 64 -73.38 22.96 -38.46
CA ASP A 64 -74.58 22.84 -39.31
C ASP A 64 -74.71 23.91 -40.43
N GLU A 65 -73.86 24.95 -40.47
CA GLU A 65 -73.92 26.01 -41.51
C GLU A 65 -72.93 25.80 -42.69
N GLU A 66 -73.48 25.65 -43.91
CA GLU A 66 -72.78 25.25 -45.15
C GLU A 66 -71.68 26.23 -45.62
N GLN A 67 -71.84 27.54 -45.39
CA GLN A 67 -70.93 28.57 -45.90
C GLN A 67 -69.71 28.80 -44.98
N ASP A 68 -69.89 28.69 -43.68
CA ASP A 68 -68.78 28.69 -42.72
C ASP A 68 -67.98 27.40 -42.84
N ARG A 69 -68.65 26.26 -43.12
CA ARG A 69 -68.03 24.93 -43.26
C ARG A 69 -66.85 24.88 -44.23
N GLN A 70 -66.88 25.57 -45.37
CA GLN A 70 -65.78 25.52 -46.35
C GLN A 70 -64.49 26.22 -45.86
N ALA A 71 -64.61 27.42 -45.28
CA ALA A 71 -63.46 28.15 -44.74
C ALA A 71 -62.86 27.41 -43.53
N LEU A 72 -63.74 26.86 -42.72
CA LEU A 72 -63.41 26.06 -41.55
C LEU A 72 -62.70 24.73 -41.95
N LEU A 73 -63.14 24.04 -43.01
CA LEU A 73 -62.48 22.84 -43.54
C LEU A 73 -61.07 23.14 -44.09
N ALA A 74 -60.88 24.27 -44.75
CA ALA A 74 -59.56 24.68 -45.25
C ALA A 74 -58.56 24.93 -44.11
N ALA A 75 -58.99 25.63 -43.04
CA ALA A 75 -58.18 25.84 -41.86
C ALA A 75 -57.85 24.53 -41.12
N GLN A 76 -58.79 23.57 -41.10
CA GLN A 76 -58.58 22.25 -40.50
C GLN A 76 -57.49 21.46 -41.23
N VAL A 77 -57.52 21.41 -42.56
CA VAL A 77 -56.50 20.72 -43.36
C VAL A 77 -55.11 21.30 -43.09
N GLU A 78 -55.00 22.63 -42.98
CA GLU A 78 -53.74 23.30 -42.63
C GLU A 78 -53.24 22.92 -41.23
N VAL A 79 -54.13 22.86 -40.23
CA VAL A 79 -53.77 22.45 -38.85
C VAL A 79 -53.37 20.98 -38.79
N LEU A 80 -54.06 20.10 -39.52
CA LEU A 80 -53.75 18.67 -39.56
C LEU A 80 -52.40 18.40 -40.24
N ASP A 81 -52.07 19.13 -41.31
CA ASP A 81 -50.78 19.05 -42.00
C ASP A 81 -49.64 19.52 -41.08
N LYS A 82 -49.85 20.61 -40.34
CA LYS A 82 -48.90 21.06 -39.31
C LYS A 82 -48.72 20.04 -38.18
N LEU A 83 -49.79 19.39 -37.73
CA LEU A 83 -49.70 18.33 -36.73
C LEU A 83 -48.91 17.12 -37.26
N GLU A 84 -49.11 16.73 -38.52
CA GLU A 84 -48.36 15.64 -39.15
C GLU A 84 -46.86 15.98 -39.30
N TYR A 85 -46.55 17.22 -39.66
CA TYR A 85 -45.17 17.70 -39.67
C TYR A 85 -44.52 17.67 -38.26
N LEU A 86 -45.26 18.11 -37.24
CA LEU A 86 -44.78 18.07 -35.85
C LEU A 86 -44.56 16.65 -35.35
N ASP A 87 -45.43 15.71 -35.70
CA ASP A 87 -45.28 14.29 -35.37
C ASP A 87 -43.99 13.72 -35.97
N GLY A 88 -43.75 13.97 -37.25
CA GLY A 88 -42.50 13.56 -37.93
C GLY A 88 -41.25 14.17 -37.29
N ALA A 89 -41.31 15.45 -36.89
CA ALA A 89 -40.20 16.13 -36.22
C ALA A 89 -39.92 15.53 -34.82
N ILE A 90 -40.97 15.19 -34.06
CA ILE A 90 -40.84 14.54 -32.76
C ILE A 90 -40.23 13.14 -32.92
N VAL A 91 -40.72 12.33 -33.85
CA VAL A 91 -40.17 10.99 -34.13
C VAL A 91 -38.70 11.06 -34.52
N ALA A 92 -38.32 11.99 -35.40
CA ALA A 92 -36.92 12.19 -35.78
C ALA A 92 -36.04 12.60 -34.57
N SER A 93 -36.55 13.46 -33.69
CA SER A 93 -35.85 13.86 -32.47
C SER A 93 -35.70 12.73 -31.45
N LEU A 94 -36.69 11.83 -31.37
CA LEU A 94 -36.66 10.65 -30.51
C LEU A 94 -35.59 9.66 -30.96
N ILE A 95 -35.51 9.38 -32.27
CA ILE A 95 -34.45 8.54 -32.86
C ILE A 95 -33.07 9.13 -32.57
N HIS A 96 -32.93 10.46 -32.68
CA HIS A 96 -31.67 11.12 -32.36
C HIS A 96 -31.31 10.98 -30.88
N ALA A 97 -32.28 11.16 -29.98
CA ALA A 97 -32.08 11.03 -28.55
C ALA A 97 -31.68 9.60 -28.15
N GLU A 98 -32.34 8.57 -28.70
CA GLU A 98 -31.98 7.16 -28.50
C GLU A 98 -30.55 6.86 -28.97
N HIS A 99 -30.15 7.43 -30.11
CA HIS A 99 -28.78 7.30 -30.60
C HIS A 99 -27.76 7.93 -29.65
N VAL A 100 -28.06 9.10 -29.09
CA VAL A 100 -27.20 9.77 -28.10
C VAL A 100 -27.10 8.96 -26.81
N GLU A 101 -28.20 8.41 -26.32
CA GLU A 101 -28.22 7.53 -25.15
C GLU A 101 -27.31 6.31 -25.35
N LYS A 102 -27.41 5.66 -26.51
CA LYS A 102 -26.56 4.51 -26.86
C LYS A 102 -25.07 4.87 -26.93
N ARG A 103 -24.75 6.07 -27.41
CA ARG A 103 -23.37 6.59 -27.42
C ARG A 103 -22.86 6.85 -26.01
N ILE A 104 -23.69 7.44 -25.15
CA ILE A 104 -23.38 7.66 -23.74
C ILE A 104 -23.05 6.33 -23.07
N GLU A 105 -23.86 5.29 -23.27
CA GLU A 105 -23.59 3.96 -22.71
C GLU A 105 -22.26 3.38 -23.23
N THR A 106 -21.98 3.54 -24.52
CA THR A 106 -20.71 3.10 -25.12
C THR A 106 -19.50 3.83 -24.52
N TYR A 107 -19.61 5.15 -24.32
CA TYR A 107 -18.54 5.93 -23.68
C TYR A 107 -18.37 5.57 -22.21
N ARG A 108 -19.45 5.22 -21.51
CA ARG A 108 -19.39 4.73 -20.13
C ARG A 108 -18.56 3.45 -20.05
N GLN A 109 -18.83 2.50 -20.94
CA GLN A 109 -18.07 1.25 -21.02
C GLN A 109 -16.60 1.49 -21.35
N LEU A 110 -16.31 2.40 -22.29
CA LEU A 110 -14.94 2.78 -22.63
C LEU A 110 -14.19 3.36 -21.42
N ILE A 111 -14.84 4.25 -20.66
CA ILE A 111 -14.25 4.84 -19.44
C ILE A 111 -13.94 3.76 -18.41
N TYR A 112 -14.83 2.78 -18.20
CA TYR A 112 -14.55 1.64 -17.31
C TYR A 112 -13.35 0.81 -17.78
N HIS A 113 -13.24 0.52 -19.07
CA HIS A 113 -12.09 -0.18 -19.62
C HIS A 113 -10.78 0.59 -19.41
N LEU A 114 -10.77 1.90 -19.64
CA LEU A 114 -9.60 2.75 -19.42
C LEU A 114 -9.22 2.84 -17.93
N MET A 115 -10.21 2.92 -17.03
CA MET A 115 -9.97 2.87 -15.59
C MET A 115 -9.33 1.55 -15.16
N ALA A 116 -9.85 0.42 -15.64
CA ALA A 116 -9.28 -0.90 -15.38
C ALA A 116 -7.85 -1.02 -15.92
N GLN A 117 -7.59 -0.48 -17.11
CA GLN A 117 -6.25 -0.46 -17.70
C GLN A 117 -5.28 0.39 -16.87
N LYS A 118 -5.71 1.57 -16.40
CA LYS A 118 -4.92 2.42 -15.49
C LYS A 118 -4.60 1.70 -14.18
N ALA A 119 -5.59 1.07 -13.56
CA ALA A 119 -5.40 0.29 -12.32
C ALA A 119 -4.45 -0.91 -12.52
N SER A 120 -4.52 -1.57 -13.68
CA SER A 120 -3.60 -2.66 -14.01
C SER A 120 -2.16 -2.15 -14.17
N ARG A 121 -1.97 -1.00 -14.82
CA ARG A 121 -0.63 -0.39 -14.96
C ARG A 121 -0.03 0.03 -13.63
N THR A 122 -0.80 0.70 -12.77
CA THR A 122 -0.32 1.08 -11.44
C THR A 122 0.00 -0.17 -10.60
N ASN A 123 -0.80 -1.23 -10.69
CA ASN A 123 -0.52 -2.50 -10.01
C ASN A 123 0.77 -3.16 -10.53
N LEU A 124 1.03 -3.14 -11.84
CA LEU A 124 2.28 -3.64 -12.42
C LEU A 124 3.50 -2.82 -11.98
N GLU A 125 3.35 -1.50 -11.88
CA GLU A 125 4.41 -0.62 -11.40
C GLU A 125 4.74 -0.87 -9.93
N VAL A 126 3.72 -1.00 -9.09
CA VAL A 126 3.87 -1.39 -7.67
C VAL A 126 4.56 -2.75 -7.57
N ALA A 127 4.11 -3.76 -8.34
CA ALA A 127 4.73 -5.08 -8.35
C ALA A 127 6.20 -5.05 -8.76
N LYS A 128 6.56 -4.23 -9.77
CA LYS A 128 7.97 -4.03 -10.17
C LYS A 128 8.79 -3.37 -9.06
N SER A 129 8.27 -2.33 -8.42
CA SER A 129 8.92 -1.67 -7.29
C SER A 129 9.12 -2.65 -6.13
N SER A 130 8.11 -3.45 -5.79
CA SER A 130 8.21 -4.51 -4.78
C SER A 130 9.27 -5.56 -5.13
N ALA A 131 9.39 -5.96 -6.40
CA ALA A 131 10.42 -6.88 -6.85
C ALA A 131 11.83 -6.30 -6.68
N VAL A 132 12.02 -5.00 -6.95
CA VAL A 132 13.29 -4.30 -6.70
C VAL A 132 13.60 -4.26 -5.21
N ILE A 133 12.64 -3.88 -4.36
CA ILE A 133 12.81 -3.85 -2.90
C ILE A 133 13.17 -5.24 -2.37
N ALA A 134 12.50 -6.30 -2.82
CA ALA A 134 12.79 -7.67 -2.42
C ALA A 134 14.21 -8.10 -2.83
N LYS A 135 14.68 -7.67 -4.01
CA LYS A 135 16.05 -7.92 -4.45
C LYS A 135 17.06 -7.19 -3.56
N SER A 136 16.84 -5.91 -3.27
CA SER A 136 17.70 -5.13 -2.36
C SER A 136 17.74 -5.72 -0.95
N ALA A 137 16.59 -6.14 -0.41
CA ALA A 137 16.53 -6.79 0.90
C ALA A 137 17.33 -8.11 0.96
N LYS A 138 17.36 -8.86 -0.15
CA LYS A 138 18.19 -10.07 -0.27
C LYS A 138 19.69 -9.72 -0.26
N GLU A 139 20.07 -8.67 -0.97
CA GLU A 139 21.45 -8.17 -1.00
C GLU A 139 21.88 -7.67 0.39
N ASP A 140 21.05 -6.86 1.06
CA ASP A 140 21.26 -6.39 2.42
C ASP A 140 21.44 -7.56 3.40
N SER A 141 20.61 -8.60 3.28
CA SER A 141 20.73 -9.80 4.12
C SER A 141 22.07 -10.52 3.91
N ALA A 142 22.60 -10.54 2.69
CA ALA A 142 23.92 -11.11 2.41
C ALA A 142 25.04 -10.27 3.03
N VAL A 143 24.95 -8.93 2.92
CA VAL A 143 25.89 -8.00 3.57
C VAL A 143 25.84 -8.14 5.09
N MET A 144 24.65 -8.16 5.69
CA MET A 144 24.47 -8.36 7.13
C MET A 144 25.06 -9.68 7.61
N ARG A 145 24.95 -10.76 6.81
CA ARG A 145 25.60 -12.03 7.11
C ARG A 145 27.11 -11.89 7.13
N GLN A 146 27.70 -11.17 6.16
CA GLN A 146 29.13 -10.91 6.14
C GLN A 146 29.56 -10.09 7.36
N ILE A 147 28.85 -9.00 7.67
CA ILE A 147 29.10 -8.18 8.86
C ILE A 147 29.04 -9.06 10.12
N ALA A 148 28.03 -9.92 10.27
CA ALA A 148 27.92 -10.81 11.43
C ALA A 148 29.11 -11.79 11.55
N LEU A 149 29.63 -12.31 10.42
CA LEU A 149 30.83 -13.15 10.40
C LEU A 149 32.08 -12.36 10.80
N GLU A 150 32.24 -11.16 10.28
CA GLU A 150 33.36 -10.27 10.61
C GLU A 150 33.30 -9.82 12.08
N THR A 151 32.14 -9.42 12.58
CA THR A 151 31.90 -9.11 14.01
C THR A 151 32.16 -10.32 14.90
N LYS A 152 31.81 -11.54 14.47
CA LYS A 152 32.16 -12.76 15.21
C LYS A 152 33.68 -12.95 15.31
N ARG A 153 34.40 -12.69 14.21
CA ARG A 153 35.88 -12.75 14.21
C ARG A 153 36.48 -11.67 15.12
N ASP A 154 35.98 -10.44 15.03
CA ASP A 154 36.38 -9.32 15.88
C ASP A 154 36.12 -9.63 17.37
N SER A 155 34.95 -10.21 17.68
CA SER A 155 34.63 -10.68 19.04
C SER A 155 35.60 -11.73 19.54
N SER A 156 36.09 -12.62 18.68
CA SER A 156 37.12 -13.60 19.04
C SER A 156 38.46 -12.94 19.35
N ALA A 157 38.85 -11.93 18.57
CA ALA A 157 40.05 -11.13 18.84
C ALA A 157 39.91 -10.35 20.16
N MET A 158 38.76 -9.72 20.39
CA MET A 158 38.47 -8.99 21.63
C MET A 158 38.55 -9.90 22.87
N LYS A 159 38.00 -11.11 22.79
CA LYS A 159 38.14 -12.12 23.86
C LYS A 159 39.60 -12.46 24.13
N THR A 160 40.42 -12.53 23.09
CA THR A 160 41.86 -12.82 23.23
C THR A 160 42.60 -11.69 23.93
N ILE A 161 42.33 -10.43 23.55
CA ILE A 161 42.91 -9.25 24.21
C ILE A 161 42.49 -9.21 25.69
N ALA A 162 41.21 -9.45 25.99
CA ALA A 162 40.71 -9.48 27.36
C ALA A 162 41.35 -10.61 28.20
N MET A 163 41.58 -11.79 27.61
CA MET A 163 42.34 -12.86 28.28
C MET A 163 43.78 -12.43 28.58
N LEU A 164 44.42 -11.73 27.64
CA LEU A 164 45.79 -11.25 27.82
C LEU A 164 45.90 -10.19 28.94
N THR A 165 44.97 -9.24 29.00
CA THR A 165 44.95 -8.23 30.08
C THR A 165 44.68 -8.88 31.43
N MET A 166 43.76 -9.84 31.50
CA MET A 166 43.48 -10.60 32.73
C MET A 166 44.67 -11.41 33.21
N PHE A 167 45.52 -11.91 32.30
CA PHE A 167 46.75 -12.61 32.66
C PHE A 167 47.82 -11.66 33.23
N PHE A 168 48.00 -10.48 32.62
CA PHE A 168 49.04 -9.53 33.05
C PHE A 168 48.66 -8.69 34.27
N LEU A 169 47.37 -8.42 34.50
CA LEU A 169 46.89 -7.62 35.63
C LEU A 169 47.37 -8.11 37.03
N PRO A 170 47.31 -9.42 37.37
CA PRO A 170 47.85 -9.90 38.64
C PRO A 170 49.39 -9.83 38.69
N GLY A 171 50.06 -10.07 37.56
CA GLY A 171 51.52 -9.98 37.46
C GLY A 171 52.04 -8.55 37.68
N THR A 172 51.36 -7.55 37.11
CA THR A 172 51.71 -6.14 37.30
C THR A 172 51.41 -5.65 38.73
N PHE A 173 50.31 -6.10 39.34
CA PHE A 173 50.00 -5.81 40.75
C PHE A 173 51.10 -6.35 41.70
N VAL A 174 51.55 -7.57 41.45
CA VAL A 174 52.65 -8.19 42.19
C VAL A 174 53.96 -7.41 42.01
N ALA A 175 54.29 -7.02 40.77
CA ALA A 175 55.48 -6.21 40.50
C ALA A 175 55.43 -4.84 41.21
N ALA A 176 54.26 -4.20 41.26
CA ALA A 176 54.05 -2.94 41.97
C ALA A 176 54.23 -3.08 43.49
N ILE A 177 53.78 -4.19 44.09
CA ILE A 177 53.98 -4.46 45.52
C ILE A 177 55.46 -4.64 45.87
N PHE A 178 56.23 -5.30 45.02
CA PHE A 178 57.68 -5.43 45.23
C PHE A 178 58.47 -4.16 44.91
N ALA A 179 57.93 -3.28 44.07
CA ALA A 179 58.50 -1.96 43.82
C ALA A 179 58.31 -1.01 45.01
N MET A 180 57.34 -1.26 45.89
CA MET A 180 57.25 -0.58 47.18
C MET A 180 58.37 -1.08 48.12
N PRO A 181 59.06 -0.20 48.85
CA PRO A 181 60.22 -0.56 49.67
C PRO A 181 59.79 -1.34 50.91
N VAL A 182 59.55 -2.65 50.78
CA VAL A 182 59.31 -3.57 51.90
C VAL A 182 60.62 -4.15 52.45
N PHE A 183 61.77 -3.82 51.84
CA PHE A 183 63.10 -4.15 52.32
C PHE A 183 63.74 -2.96 53.05
N GLU A 184 63.60 -2.92 54.39
CA GLU A 184 64.58 -2.20 55.22
C GLU A 184 65.83 -3.08 55.35
N TRP A 185 66.95 -2.58 54.85
CA TRP A 185 68.27 -3.12 55.15
C TRP A 185 68.61 -2.73 56.58
N ASP A 186 68.51 -3.67 57.52
CA ASP A 186 69.14 -3.49 58.82
C ASP A 186 70.66 -3.35 58.59
N GLY A 187 71.26 -2.32 59.19
CA GLY A 187 72.58 -1.78 58.89
C GLY A 187 73.77 -2.70 59.23
N THR A 188 73.59 -4.02 59.23
CA THR A 188 74.60 -5.03 59.53
C THR A 188 74.69 -6.09 58.43
N GLY A 189 75.06 -5.67 57.22
CA GLY A 189 75.98 -6.36 56.31
C GLY A 189 75.75 -7.84 55.96
N THR A 190 74.58 -8.43 56.22
CA THR A 190 74.25 -9.82 55.88
C THR A 190 72.95 -9.84 55.09
N PRO A 191 72.90 -10.55 53.93
CA PRO A 191 71.69 -10.62 53.12
C PRO A 191 70.67 -11.55 53.80
N ALA A 192 70.00 -11.04 54.82
CA ALA A 192 68.94 -11.77 55.50
C ALA A 192 67.66 -11.69 54.66
N ILE A 193 67.36 -12.76 53.94
CA ILE A 193 66.01 -12.99 53.39
C ILE A 193 65.07 -13.16 54.59
N LYS A 194 64.51 -12.05 55.11
CA LYS A 194 63.58 -12.07 56.25
C LYS A 194 62.35 -12.93 55.91
N SER A 195 61.71 -13.48 56.95
CA SER A 195 60.54 -14.38 56.92
C SER A 195 59.28 -13.85 56.21
N GLY A 196 59.34 -12.66 55.60
CA GLY A 196 58.30 -12.08 54.75
C GLY A 196 58.20 -12.71 53.35
N PHE A 197 59.27 -13.31 52.81
CA PHE A 197 59.23 -13.96 51.48
C PHE A 197 58.23 -15.13 51.42
N LYS A 198 58.09 -15.88 52.52
CA LYS A 198 57.07 -16.94 52.63
C LYS A 198 55.64 -16.38 52.71
N ARG A 199 55.47 -15.20 53.30
CA ARG A 199 54.18 -14.49 53.44
C ARG A 199 53.73 -13.89 52.11
N TYR A 200 54.68 -13.45 51.30
CA TYR A 200 54.47 -13.02 49.93
C TYR A 200 53.82 -14.14 49.09
N TRP A 201 54.42 -15.35 49.05
CA TRP A 201 53.84 -16.50 48.36
C TRP A 201 52.47 -16.91 48.92
N ALA A 202 52.26 -16.71 50.23
CA ALA A 202 50.98 -17.01 50.88
C ALA A 202 49.83 -16.08 50.47
N ILE A 203 50.11 -14.87 49.94
CA ILE A 203 49.07 -13.92 49.50
C ILE A 203 48.93 -13.94 47.98
N THR A 204 50.04 -14.01 47.25
CA THR A 204 50.01 -13.95 45.78
C THR A 204 49.40 -15.20 45.16
N VAL A 205 49.72 -16.40 45.65
CA VAL A 205 49.14 -17.65 45.14
C VAL A 205 47.62 -17.67 45.25
N PRO A 206 46.99 -17.43 46.42
CA PRO A 206 45.54 -17.42 46.51
C PRO A 206 44.90 -16.26 45.74
N LEU A 207 45.53 -15.08 45.64
CA LEU A 207 45.03 -13.99 44.81
C LEU A 207 45.00 -14.40 43.33
N THR A 208 46.08 -15.02 42.84
CA THR A 208 46.18 -15.49 41.45
C THR A 208 45.17 -16.59 41.17
N VAL A 209 45.03 -17.57 42.08
CA VAL A 209 44.02 -18.62 42.00
C VAL A 209 42.60 -18.03 42.03
N THR A 210 42.35 -17.00 42.84
CA THR A 210 41.03 -16.32 42.90
C THR A 210 40.69 -15.64 41.58
N VAL A 211 41.66 -14.97 40.93
CA VAL A 211 41.45 -14.36 39.59
C VAL A 211 41.16 -15.42 38.54
N PHE A 212 41.91 -16.53 38.52
CA PHE A 212 41.66 -17.66 37.61
C PHE A 212 40.33 -18.37 37.90
N LEU A 213 39.94 -18.52 39.17
CA LEU A 213 38.65 -19.09 39.58
C LEU A 213 37.49 -18.19 39.19
N ILE A 214 37.59 -16.86 39.37
CA ILE A 214 36.57 -15.90 38.95
C ILE A 214 36.43 -15.91 37.42
N TRP A 215 37.53 -16.01 36.68
CA TRP A 215 37.50 -16.11 35.22
C TRP A 215 36.94 -17.44 34.72
N GLY A 216 37.40 -18.56 35.28
CA GLY A 216 36.88 -19.89 34.98
C GLY A 216 35.40 -19.99 35.30
N ALA A 217 34.97 -19.40 36.43
CA ALA A 217 33.57 -19.25 36.77
C ALA A 217 32.83 -18.38 35.73
N ALA A 218 33.34 -17.21 35.35
CA ALA A 218 32.68 -16.33 34.39
C ALA A 218 32.57 -16.92 32.96
N THR A 219 33.48 -17.82 32.59
CA THR A 219 33.53 -18.46 31.26
C THR A 219 32.80 -19.81 31.20
N LEU A 220 32.84 -20.62 32.27
CA LEU A 220 32.20 -21.93 32.36
C LEU A 220 30.80 -21.88 32.97
N LEU A 221 30.53 -21.00 33.93
CA LEU A 221 29.16 -20.82 34.43
C LEU A 221 28.39 -19.99 33.40
N PRO A 222 27.19 -20.42 32.98
CA PRO A 222 26.32 -19.66 32.10
C PRO A 222 25.71 -18.49 32.89
N TRP A 223 26.52 -17.50 33.25
CA TRP A 223 26.06 -16.29 33.94
C TRP A 223 24.99 -15.54 33.11
N ARG A 224 24.90 -15.81 31.79
CA ARG A 224 23.80 -15.35 30.92
C ARG A 224 22.44 -15.96 31.23
N SER A 225 22.34 -17.22 31.67
CA SER A 225 21.03 -17.85 31.95
C SER A 225 20.52 -17.46 33.34
N TRP A 226 21.38 -17.44 34.34
CA TRP A 226 20.98 -17.22 35.73
C TRP A 226 20.66 -15.75 36.08
N VAL A 227 21.37 -14.78 35.47
CA VAL A 227 21.11 -13.36 35.71
C VAL A 227 19.93 -12.83 34.89
N GLY A 228 19.63 -13.44 33.74
CA GLY A 228 18.44 -13.13 32.95
C GLY A 228 17.13 -13.45 33.68
N GLU A 229 17.10 -14.50 34.51
CA GLU A 229 15.91 -14.86 35.30
C GLU A 229 15.66 -13.91 36.48
N ARG A 230 16.70 -13.25 37.02
CA ARG A 230 16.52 -12.25 38.09
C ARG A 230 16.23 -10.83 37.59
N LEU A 231 16.53 -10.50 36.33
CA LEU A 231 16.28 -9.17 35.75
C LEU A 231 15.25 -9.15 34.60
N GLY A 232 14.70 -10.30 34.22
CA GLY A 232 13.89 -10.46 32.99
C GLY A 232 12.45 -10.96 33.21
N LYS A 233 11.69 -10.33 34.10
CA LYS A 233 10.21 -10.36 34.05
C LYS A 233 9.63 -8.95 33.92
N LYS A 234 10.06 -8.17 32.92
CA LYS A 234 9.28 -7.00 32.48
C LYS A 234 9.62 -6.47 31.09
N THR A 235 9.70 -7.32 30.08
CA THR A 235 9.59 -6.89 28.66
C THR A 235 9.46 -8.12 27.78
N ARG A 236 8.28 -8.75 27.81
CA ARG A 236 7.90 -9.69 26.75
C ARG A 236 6.41 -9.54 26.48
N PHE A 237 6.15 -9.03 25.28
CA PHE A 237 4.97 -9.28 24.46
C PHE A 237 3.64 -8.70 24.97
N VAL A 238 3.35 -7.47 24.57
CA VAL A 238 1.97 -7.00 24.36
C VAL A 238 1.78 -6.43 22.94
N THR A 239 2.86 -6.19 22.19
CA THR A 239 2.76 -5.54 20.86
C THR A 239 2.68 -6.50 19.68
N SER A 240 3.09 -7.77 19.82
CA SER A 240 3.10 -8.72 18.69
C SER A 240 1.77 -9.47 18.50
N GLU A 241 1.02 -9.77 19.58
CA GLU A 241 -0.27 -10.45 19.43
C GLU A 241 -1.35 -9.51 18.90
N ARG A 242 -1.38 -8.24 19.35
CA ARG A 242 -2.35 -7.26 18.86
C ARG A 242 -2.18 -6.94 17.36
N PHE A 243 -0.94 -6.98 16.85
CA PHE A 243 -0.66 -6.74 15.43
C PHE A 243 -0.96 -7.96 14.55
N LEU A 244 -0.76 -9.18 15.06
CA LEU A 244 -1.14 -10.40 14.35
C LEU A 244 -2.67 -10.57 14.33
N ASP A 245 -3.37 -10.19 15.41
CA ASP A 245 -4.84 -10.16 15.44
C ASP A 245 -5.40 -9.14 14.43
N GLU A 246 -4.82 -7.94 14.31
CA GLU A 246 -5.25 -6.95 13.31
C GLU A 246 -5.02 -7.42 11.85
N LEU A 247 -3.93 -8.14 11.58
CA LEU A 247 -3.67 -8.68 10.24
C LEU A 247 -4.54 -9.89 9.91
N GLU A 248 -4.80 -10.77 10.88
CA GLU A 248 -5.66 -11.95 10.68
C GLU A 248 -7.13 -11.54 10.53
N ASP A 249 -7.59 -10.53 11.26
CA ASP A 249 -8.95 -10.01 11.15
C ASP A 249 -9.14 -9.14 9.90
N GLY A 250 -8.11 -8.37 9.52
CA GLY A 250 -8.06 -7.67 8.23
C GLY A 250 -8.14 -8.63 7.03
N GLY A 251 -7.36 -9.72 7.06
CA GLY A 251 -7.36 -10.73 5.99
C GLY A 251 -8.68 -11.51 5.86
N ARG A 252 -9.30 -11.89 6.99
CA ARG A 252 -10.61 -12.57 6.99
C ARG A 252 -11.74 -11.70 6.44
N ASN A 253 -11.73 -10.39 6.73
CA ASN A 253 -12.76 -9.49 6.25
C ASN A 253 -12.67 -9.24 4.73
N VAL A 254 -11.45 -9.19 4.19
CA VAL A 254 -11.22 -9.08 2.74
C VAL A 254 -11.66 -10.37 2.01
N LEU A 255 -11.34 -11.54 2.54
CA LEU A 255 -11.78 -12.83 1.97
C LEU A 255 -13.30 -13.02 2.02
N LYS A 256 -13.97 -12.58 3.11
CA LYS A 256 -15.44 -12.59 3.18
C LYS A 256 -16.07 -11.64 2.17
N CYS A 257 -15.46 -10.47 1.91
CA CYS A 257 -15.93 -9.55 0.87
C CYS A 257 -15.77 -10.14 -0.54
N GLN A 258 -14.65 -10.82 -0.85
CA GLN A 258 -14.46 -11.45 -2.15
C GLN A 258 -15.40 -12.65 -2.37
N LEU A 259 -15.57 -13.53 -1.38
CA LEU A 259 -16.48 -14.68 -1.48
C LEU A 259 -17.96 -14.28 -1.51
N ARG A 260 -18.31 -13.09 -1.01
CA ARG A 260 -19.66 -12.53 -1.12
C ARG A 260 -19.89 -11.85 -2.48
N SER A 261 -18.82 -11.38 -3.13
CA SER A 261 -18.88 -10.81 -4.48
C SER A 261 -19.08 -11.87 -5.55
N GLU A 262 -18.41 -13.03 -5.45
CA GLU A 262 -18.57 -14.11 -6.44
C GLU A 262 -19.89 -14.86 -6.33
N ARG A 263 -20.56 -14.83 -5.18
CA ARG A 263 -21.85 -15.52 -4.99
C ARG A 263 -23.07 -14.73 -5.49
N LYS A 264 -22.84 -13.56 -6.08
CA LYS A 264 -23.87 -12.61 -6.56
C LYS A 264 -23.83 -12.37 -8.07
N THR A 265 -22.98 -13.11 -8.78
CA THR A 265 -22.96 -13.29 -10.24
C THR A 265 -23.33 -14.72 -10.56
#